data_AF-A0A5M4D9V3-F1
#
_entry.id   AF-A0A5M4D9V3-F1
#
_cell.length_a   1.000
_cell.length_b   1.000
_cell.length_c   1.000
_cell.angle_alpha   90.00
_cell.angle_beta   90.00
_cell.angle_gamma   90.00
#
_symmetry.space_group_name_H-M   'P 1'
#
loop_
_entity.id
_entity.type
_entity.pdbx_description
1 polymer ?
#
loop_
_entity_poly.entity_id
_entity_poly.type
_entity_poly.pdbx_seq_one_letter_code
_entity_poly.pdbx_strand_id
1 'polypeptide(L)'
;YLGPNLPASEIAQAAVRTKAKVVALSLVYPLSEAAVEAELVTLRALLGQGVHLLIGGRAARSYTEAIREIRAQICEDLDSLRESLLRLRQSSALRRQE
;
A
#
# COMPACT_ATOMS: atom_id res chain seq x y z
N TYR A 1 11.10 -3.21 -7.13
CA TYR A 1 11.53 -2.78 -5.78
C TYR A 1 12.09 -1.37 -5.90
N LEU A 2 11.64 -0.43 -5.06
CA LEU A 2 12.07 0.97 -5.14
C LEU A 2 13.20 1.33 -4.15
N GLY A 3 13.44 0.49 -3.13
CA GLY A 3 14.38 0.79 -2.04
C GLY A 3 13.66 1.03 -0.70
N PRO A 4 14.42 1.13 0.41
CA PRO A 4 13.88 1.54 1.71
C PRO A 4 13.82 3.08 1.84
N ASN A 5 13.12 3.58 2.85
CA ASN A 5 13.14 5.00 3.29
C ASN A 5 12.79 6.05 2.22
N LEU A 6 11.94 5.68 1.26
CA LEU A 6 11.42 6.62 0.27
C LEU A 6 10.29 7.46 0.86
N PRO A 7 10.23 8.77 0.58
CA PRO A 7 9.09 9.59 0.94
C PRO A 7 7.85 9.18 0.12
N ALA A 8 6.67 9.44 0.66
CA ALA A 8 5.38 9.15 0.03
C ALA A 8 5.28 9.72 -1.40
N SER A 9 5.85 10.90 -1.63
CA SER A 9 5.85 11.57 -2.94
C SER A 9 6.62 10.80 -4.02
N GLU A 10 7.73 10.17 -3.68
CA GLU A 10 8.52 9.37 -4.63
C GLU A 10 7.83 8.04 -4.94
N ILE A 11 7.24 7.40 -3.92
CA ILE A 11 6.44 6.19 -4.11
C ILE A 11 5.24 6.48 -5.03
N ALA A 12 4.51 7.57 -4.77
CA ALA A 12 3.37 7.97 -5.58
C ALA A 12 3.77 8.30 -7.02
N GLN A 13 4.84 9.06 -7.22
CA GLN A 13 5.36 9.34 -8.56
C GLN A 13 5.75 8.07 -9.31
N ALA A 14 6.41 7.12 -8.65
CA ALA A 14 6.75 5.84 -9.25
C ALA A 14 5.48 5.05 -9.65
N ALA A 15 4.46 5.03 -8.79
CA ALA A 15 3.18 4.38 -9.09
C ALA A 15 2.48 5.01 -10.30
N VAL A 16 2.43 6.34 -10.39
CA VAL A 16 1.84 7.07 -11.51
C VAL A 16 2.60 6.78 -12.81
N ARG A 17 3.93 6.92 -12.80
CA ARG A 17 4.77 6.69 -13.99
C ARG A 17 4.67 5.28 -14.53
N THR A 18 4.52 4.30 -13.63
CA THR A 18 4.37 2.89 -13.99
C THR A 18 2.92 2.47 -14.24
N LYS A 19 1.95 3.39 -14.08
CA LYS A 19 0.51 3.11 -14.14
C LYS A 19 0.10 1.97 -13.21
N ALA A 20 0.76 1.86 -12.06
CA ALA A 20 0.55 0.80 -11.09
C ALA A 20 -0.91 0.80 -10.60
N LYS A 21 -1.50 -0.40 -10.52
CA LYS A 21 -2.83 -0.60 -9.90
C LYS A 21 -2.75 -0.93 -8.42
N VAL A 22 -1.57 -1.34 -7.96
CA VAL A 22 -1.30 -1.75 -6.59
C VAL A 22 0.08 -1.23 -6.19
N VAL A 23 0.17 -0.67 -4.98
CA VAL A 23 1.43 -0.41 -4.28
C VAL A 23 1.48 -1.36 -3.08
N ALA A 24 2.56 -2.13 -2.98
CA ALA A 24 2.84 -2.95 -1.81
C ALA A 24 3.98 -2.31 -0.99
N LEU A 25 3.73 -2.05 0.28
CA LEU A 25 4.66 -1.41 1.20
C LEU A 25 4.99 -2.36 2.36
N SER A 26 6.28 -2.48 2.69
CA SER A 26 6.74 -3.25 3.85
C SER A 26 7.22 -2.31 4.95
N LEU A 27 6.50 -2.30 6.07
CA LEU A 27 6.87 -1.55 7.28
C LEU A 27 7.64 -2.49 8.22
N VAL A 28 8.92 -2.19 8.43
CA VAL A 28 9.84 -3.07 9.18
C VAL A 28 10.32 -2.45 10.49
N TYR A 29 10.49 -1.13 10.55
CA TYR A 29 10.97 -0.36 11.70
C TYR A 29 10.70 1.14 11.45
N PRO A 30 10.55 2.01 12.47
CA PRO A 30 10.38 1.75 13.91
C PRO A 30 8.92 1.53 14.33
N LEU A 31 8.74 1.26 15.62
CA LEU A 31 7.46 1.13 16.32
C LEU A 31 6.92 2.53 16.66
N SER A 32 5.79 2.90 16.04
CA SER A 32 4.93 4.03 16.45
C SER A 32 5.57 5.42 16.40
N GLU A 33 6.04 5.83 15.22
CA GLU A 33 6.34 7.23 14.93
C GLU A 33 5.17 7.92 14.21
N ALA A 34 4.71 9.05 14.75
CA ALA A 34 3.72 9.92 14.11
C ALA A 34 4.13 10.33 12.68
N ALA A 35 5.43 10.37 12.40
CA ALA A 35 5.97 10.63 11.07
C ALA A 35 5.55 9.55 10.05
N VAL A 36 5.56 8.27 10.44
CA VAL A 36 5.14 7.17 9.54
C VAL A 36 3.64 7.26 9.25
N GLU A 37 2.82 7.58 10.26
CA GLU A 37 1.38 7.79 10.07
C GLU A 37 1.10 8.95 9.11
N ALA A 38 1.79 10.08 9.27
CA ALA A 38 1.67 11.22 8.38
C ALA A 38 2.10 10.89 6.93
N GLU A 39 3.16 10.08 6.76
CA GLU A 39 3.58 9.59 5.44
C GLU A 39 2.55 8.65 4.81
N LEU A 40 1.92 7.77 5.60
CA LEU A 40 0.84 6.88 5.12
C LEU A 40 -0.38 7.68 4.63
N VAL A 41 -0.78 8.72 5.38
CA VAL A 41 -1.87 9.63 4.97
C VAL A 41 -1.49 10.39 3.70
N THR A 42 -0.28 10.94 3.66
CA THR A 42 0.25 11.65 2.47
C THR A 42 0.27 10.74 1.25
N LEU A 43 0.76 9.52 1.41
CA LEU A 43 0.82 8.53 0.33
C LEU A 43 -0.57 8.23 -0.22
N ARG A 44 -1.56 8.02 0.65
CA ARG A 44 -2.94 7.83 0.20
C ARG A 44 -3.48 9.04 -0.55
N ALA A 45 -3.25 10.26 -0.05
CA ALA A 45 -3.72 11.47 -0.71
C ALA A 45 -3.15 11.60 -2.13
N LEU A 46 -1.84 11.31 -2.29
CA LEU A 46 -1.16 11.39 -3.58
C LEU A 46 -1.53 10.27 -4.56
N LEU A 47 -1.75 9.04 -4.07
CA LEU A 47 -2.18 7.92 -4.89
C LEU A 47 -3.67 7.98 -5.29
N GLY A 48 -4.49 8.67 -4.49
CA GLY A 48 -5.94 8.62 -4.59
C GLY A 48 -6.52 7.24 -4.26
N GLN A 49 -7.80 7.04 -4.61
CA GLN A 49 -8.52 5.77 -4.34
C GLN A 49 -8.43 4.75 -5.48
N GLY A 50 -7.86 5.14 -6.63
CA GLY A 50 -7.73 4.26 -7.81
C GLY A 50 -6.57 3.27 -7.74
N VAL A 51 -5.65 3.44 -6.79
CA VAL A 51 -4.51 2.55 -6.55
C VAL A 51 -4.73 1.83 -5.22
N HIS A 52 -4.70 0.49 -5.26
CA HIS A 52 -4.79 -0.32 -4.05
C HIS A 52 -3.48 -0.24 -3.27
N LEU A 53 -3.57 -0.07 -1.96
CA LEU A 53 -2.41 -0.02 -1.07
C LEU A 53 -2.44 -1.24 -0.16
N LEU A 54 -1.42 -2.10 -0.30
CA LEU A 54 -1.22 -3.30 0.51
C LEU A 54 -0.04 -3.05 1.43
N ILE A 55 -0.23 -3.25 2.73
CA ILE A 55 0.78 -2.98 3.75
C ILE A 55 1.09 -4.27 4.50
N GLY A 56 2.37 -4.62 4.60
CA GLY A 56 2.83 -5.77 5.38
C GLY A 56 4.13 -5.47 6.08
N GLY A 57 4.82 -6.51 6.55
CA GLY A 57 6.05 -6.38 7.32
C GLY A 57 5.82 -6.34 8.82
N ARG A 58 6.90 -6.56 9.58
CA ARG A 58 6.86 -6.81 11.04
C ARG A 58 6.23 -5.69 11.85
N ALA A 59 6.32 -4.44 11.39
CA ALA A 59 5.79 -3.27 12.10
C ALA A 59 4.36 -2.90 11.66
N ALA A 60 3.80 -3.54 10.63
CA ALA A 60 2.50 -3.15 10.07
C ALA A 60 1.36 -3.14 11.11
N ARG A 61 1.35 -4.13 12.03
CA ARG A 61 0.33 -4.21 13.08
C ARG A 61 0.34 -3.01 14.04
N SER A 62 1.48 -2.36 14.25
CA SER A 62 1.58 -1.18 15.10
C SER A 62 0.88 0.05 14.53
N TYR A 63 0.56 0.03 13.23
CA TYR A 63 -0.09 1.11 12.51
C TYR A 63 -1.52 0.75 12.07
N THR A 64 -2.15 -0.26 12.68
CA THR A 64 -3.44 -0.79 12.21
C THR A 64 -4.51 0.29 12.06
N GLU A 65 -4.61 1.23 13.00
CA GLU A 65 -5.59 2.32 12.92
C GLU A 65 -5.29 3.29 11.78
N ALA A 66 -4.05 3.76 11.64
CA ALA A 66 -3.65 4.61 10.52
C ALA A 66 -3.86 3.92 9.16
N ILE A 67 -3.52 2.63 9.05
CA ILE A 67 -3.72 1.80 7.85
C ILE A 67 -5.21 1.69 7.51
N ARG A 68 -6.07 1.50 8.54
CA ARG A 68 -7.53 1.44 8.37
C ARG A 68 -8.09 2.77 7.89
N GLU A 69 -7.65 3.89 8.49
CA GLU A 69 -8.09 5.24 8.13
C GLU A 69 -7.84 5.54 6.65
N ILE A 70 -6.66 5.17 6.14
CA ILE A 70 -6.32 5.34 4.73
C ILE A 70 -6.89 4.26 3.81
N ARG A 71 -7.77 3.38 4.31
CA ARG A 71 -8.38 2.26 3.57
C ARG A 71 -7.34 1.38 2.85
N ALA A 72 -6.20 1.17 3.49
CA ALA A 72 -5.20 0.22 3.01
C ALA A 72 -5.48 -1.17 3.59
N GLN A 73 -4.98 -2.21 2.93
CA GLN A 73 -5.18 -3.59 3.35
C GLN A 73 -3.91 -4.13 3.99
N ILE A 74 -4.02 -4.69 5.20
CA ILE A 74 -2.91 -5.39 5.83
C ILE A 74 -2.74 -6.78 5.20
N CYS A 75 -1.50 -7.14 4.88
CA CYS A 75 -1.08 -8.49 4.49
C CYS A 75 -0.03 -8.95 5.50
N GLU A 76 -0.35 -9.98 6.28
CA GLU A 76 0.49 -10.42 7.40
C GLU A 76 1.72 -11.22 6.94
N ASP A 77 1.64 -11.79 5.75
CA ASP A 77 2.63 -12.67 5.15
C ASP A 77 2.59 -12.60 3.61
N LEU A 78 3.46 -13.37 2.95
CA LEU A 78 3.52 -13.39 1.49
C LEU A 78 2.34 -14.12 0.85
N ASP A 79 1.72 -15.08 1.55
CA ASP A 79 0.55 -15.80 1.07
C ASP A 79 -0.67 -14.88 1.00
N SER A 80 -0.96 -14.13 2.07
CA SER A 80 -2.03 -13.12 2.10
C SER A 80 -1.81 -12.00 1.07
N LEU A 81 -0.55 -11.60 0.83
CA LEU A 81 -0.21 -10.68 -0.26
C LEU A 81 -0.55 -11.28 -1.64
N ARG A 82 -0.14 -12.53 -1.88
CA ARG A 82 -0.42 -13.25 -3.14
C ARG A 82 -1.92 -13.35 -3.39
N GLU A 83 -2.69 -13.79 -2.40
CA GLU A 83 -4.15 -13.92 -2.50
C GLU A 83 -4.82 -12.58 -2.80
N SER A 84 -4.35 -11.51 -2.19
CA SER A 84 -4.87 -10.16 -2.42
C SER A 84 -4.61 -9.68 -3.86
N LEU A 85 -3.41 -9.92 -4.39
CA LEU A 85 -3.08 -9.62 -5.78
C LEU A 85 -3.91 -10.44 -6.76
N LEU A 86 -4.15 -11.73 -6.47
CA LEU A 86 -5.00 -12.59 -7.30
C LEU A 86 -6.44 -12.09 -7.35
N ARG A 87 -7.03 -11.72 -6.20
CA ARG A 87 -8.37 -11.14 -6.13
C ARG A 87 -8.47 -9.84 -6.94
N LEU A 88 -7.51 -8.93 -6.75
CA LEU A 88 -7.48 -7.65 -7.48
C LEU A 88 -7.34 -7.86 -8.99
N ARG A 89 -6.55 -8.84 -9.41
CA ARG A 89 -6.41 -9.22 -10.82
C ARG A 89 -7.74 -9.69 -11.41
N GLN A 90 -8.47 -10.55 -10.70
CA GLN A 90 -9.78 -11.05 -11.14
C GLN A 90 -10.81 -9.91 -11.23
N SER A 91 -10.89 -9.04 -10.23
CA SER A 91 -11.79 -7.86 -10.25
C SER A 91 -11.46 -6.88 -11.39
N SER A 92 -10.18 -6.79 -11.79
CA SER A 92 -9.77 -5.97 -12.94
C SER A 92 -10.09 -6.62 -14.29
N ALA A 93 -10.20 -7.95 -14.35
CA ALA A 93 -10.60 -8.67 -15.56
C ALA A 93 -12.10 -8.52 -15.80
N LEU A 94 -12.91 -8.67 -14.75
CA LEU A 94 -14.37 -8.51 -14.80
C LEU A 94 -14.78 -7.10 -15.27
N ARG A 95 -14.16 -6.03 -14.73
CA ARG A 95 -14.43 -4.63 -15.12
C ARG A 95 -14.00 -4.26 -16.55
N ARG A 96 -13.31 -5.13 -17.28
CA ARG A 96 -12.91 -4.89 -18.68
C ARG A 96 -13.85 -5.56 -19.69
N GLN A 97 -14.82 -6.34 -19.20
CA GLN A 97 -15.82 -7.02 -20.04
C GLN A 97 -17.18 -6.30 -20.07
N GLU A 98 -17.27 -5.15 -19.41
CA GLU A 98 -18.41 -4.21 -19.42
C GLU A 98 -18.03 -2.95 -20.21
#